data_AF-A0A329VY00-F1
#
_entry.id   AF-A0A329VY00-F1
#
_cell.length_a   1.000
_cell.length_b   1.000
_cell.length_c   1.000
_cell.angle_alpha   90.00
_cell.angle_beta   90.00
_cell.angle_gamma   90.00
#
_symmetry.space_group_name_H-M   'P 1'
#
loop_
_entity.id
_entity.type
_entity.pdbx_description
1 polymer ?
#
loop_
_entity_poly.entity_id
_entity_poly.type
_entity_poly.pdbx_seq_one_letter_code
_entity_poly.pdbx_strand_id
1 'polypeptide(L)'
;MFGIFPGDAPIRENNELVLPATIIIDTFTEAVHIPLSYWSFEDYKQSWRTSLEEGIHSKKPVALAVSMYEPDYTNFIFAWIIYFAGEEVFLQNSILFLDECPGFTPEKINNFIESRTTHNEDGMKISEWNTDLNSIIDFYNSLKINTESQS
;
A
#
# COMPACT_ATOMS: atom_id res chain seq x y z
N MET A 1 -1.67 -8.88 -13.36
CA MET A 1 -1.02 -7.54 -13.28
C MET A 1 -1.40 -6.90 -11.98
N PHE A 2 -0.41 -6.36 -11.27
CA PHE A 2 -0.61 -5.59 -10.06
C PHE A 2 0.11 -4.23 -10.16
N GLY A 3 -0.45 -3.20 -9.54
CA GLY A 3 0.27 -1.95 -9.31
C GLY A 3 -0.63 -0.78 -8.91
N ILE A 4 0.01 0.32 -8.48
CA ILE A 4 -0.63 1.60 -8.17
C ILE A 4 -0.10 2.63 -9.17
N PHE A 5 -0.99 3.18 -9.98
CA PHE A 5 -0.64 4.04 -11.11
C PHE A 5 -1.15 5.46 -10.89
N PRO A 6 -0.27 6.47 -10.87
CA PRO A 6 -0.71 7.86 -10.71
C PRO A 6 -1.41 8.35 -11.98
N GLY A 7 -2.37 9.24 -11.79
CA GLY A 7 -2.93 10.06 -12.86
C GLY A 7 -2.00 11.22 -13.25
N ASP A 8 -2.49 12.07 -14.14
CA ASP A 8 -1.66 13.08 -14.81
C ASP A 8 -1.17 14.20 -13.89
N ALA A 9 -2.01 14.67 -12.96
CA ALA A 9 -1.72 15.82 -12.13
C ALA A 9 -2.42 15.75 -10.75
N PRO A 10 -1.80 16.30 -9.70
CA PRO A 10 -2.46 16.51 -8.42
C PRO A 10 -3.67 17.44 -8.55
N ILE A 11 -4.72 17.14 -7.79
CA ILE A 11 -5.94 17.96 -7.69
C ILE A 11 -6.17 18.40 -6.25
N ARG A 12 -6.98 19.44 -6.07
CA ARG A 12 -7.49 19.80 -4.75
C ARG A 12 -8.83 19.12 -4.49
N GLU A 13 -8.89 18.32 -3.45
CA GLU A 13 -10.11 17.65 -2.97
C GLU A 13 -10.21 17.88 -1.46
N ASN A 14 -11.39 18.30 -0.97
CA ASN A 14 -11.62 18.54 0.47
C ASN A 14 -10.55 19.44 1.16
N ASN A 15 -10.08 20.48 0.46
CA ASN A 15 -8.97 21.38 0.86
C ASN A 15 -7.58 20.72 0.98
N GLU A 16 -7.42 19.47 0.60
CA GLU A 16 -6.15 18.76 0.53
C GLU A 16 -5.64 18.66 -0.92
N LEU A 17 -4.32 18.64 -1.10
CA LEU A 17 -3.69 18.31 -2.38
C LEU A 17 -3.50 16.79 -2.45
N VAL A 18 -4.15 16.14 -3.41
CA VAL A 18 -4.09 14.69 -3.62
C VAL A 18 -3.65 14.39 -5.04
N LEU A 19 -2.97 13.26 -5.24
CA LEU A 19 -2.71 12.68 -6.55
C LEU A 19 -3.75 11.58 -6.80
N PRO A 20 -4.69 11.76 -7.75
CA PRO A 20 -5.54 10.67 -8.19
C PRO A 20 -4.66 9.53 -8.71
N ALA A 21 -4.95 8.31 -8.30
CA ALA A 21 -4.27 7.11 -8.76
C ALA A 21 -5.26 5.96 -8.88
N THR A 22 -4.86 4.90 -9.58
CA THR A 22 -5.65 3.67 -9.71
C THR A 22 -4.82 2.51 -9.22
N ILE A 23 -5.37 1.74 -8.28
CA ILE A 23 -4.85 0.41 -7.99
C ILE A 23 -5.45 -0.60 -8.97
N ILE A 24 -4.61 -1.47 -9.51
CA ILE A 24 -5.03 -2.56 -10.41
C ILE A 24 -4.62 -3.89 -9.77
N ILE A 25 -5.57 -4.81 -9.67
CA ILE A 25 -5.39 -6.19 -9.21
C ILE A 25 -6.08 -7.09 -10.24
N ASP A 26 -5.32 -7.51 -11.25
CA ASP A 26 -5.82 -8.22 -12.43
C ASP A 26 -7.00 -7.51 -13.09
N THR A 27 -8.22 -8.02 -12.93
CA THR A 27 -9.45 -7.45 -13.52
C THR A 27 -10.11 -6.41 -12.62
N PHE A 28 -9.70 -6.34 -11.36
CA PHE A 28 -10.19 -5.37 -10.41
C PHE A 28 -9.40 -4.06 -10.51
N THR A 29 -10.12 -2.94 -10.41
CA THR A 29 -9.54 -1.61 -10.38
C THR A 29 -10.28 -0.75 -9.36
N GLU A 30 -9.55 0.05 -8.60
CA GLU A 30 -10.12 1.00 -7.65
C GLU A 30 -9.38 2.34 -7.72
N ALA A 31 -10.14 3.43 -7.72
CA ALA A 31 -9.58 4.77 -7.66
C ALA A 31 -9.18 5.10 -6.22
N VAL A 32 -7.98 5.65 -6.05
CA VAL A 32 -7.46 6.13 -4.76
C VAL A 32 -6.99 7.58 -4.93
N HIS A 33 -7.14 8.38 -3.88
CA HIS A 33 -6.66 9.76 -3.85
C HIS A 33 -5.51 9.85 -2.85
N ILE A 34 -4.29 9.89 -3.35
CA ILE A 34 -3.08 9.81 -2.53
C ILE A 34 -2.74 11.21 -2.00
N PRO A 35 -2.84 11.47 -0.68
CA PRO A 35 -2.52 12.78 -0.12
C PRO A 35 -1.04 13.09 -0.25
N LEU A 36 -0.74 14.32 -0.64
CA LEU A 36 0.62 14.84 -0.86
C LEU A 36 1.06 15.86 0.20
N SER A 37 0.32 15.95 1.32
CA SER A 37 0.56 16.93 2.38
C SER A 37 1.79 16.61 3.24
N TYR A 38 2.11 15.32 3.40
CA TYR A 38 3.28 14.84 4.15
C TYR A 38 4.30 14.14 3.25
N TRP A 39 3.86 13.13 2.50
CA TRP A 39 4.69 12.40 1.54
C TRP A 39 4.51 12.93 0.12
N SER A 40 5.62 13.07 -0.60
CA SER A 40 5.59 13.15 -2.06
C SER A 40 5.25 11.78 -2.65
N PHE A 41 4.83 11.72 -3.92
CA PHE A 41 4.60 10.44 -4.57
C PHE A 41 5.86 9.57 -4.67
N GLU A 42 7.05 10.17 -4.69
CA GLU A 42 8.32 9.43 -4.62
C GLU A 42 8.50 8.74 -3.26
N ASP A 43 8.09 9.38 -2.17
CA ASP A 43 8.16 8.80 -0.82
C ASP A 43 7.24 7.57 -0.71
N TYR A 44 6.02 7.63 -1.29
CA TYR A 44 5.14 6.47 -1.39
C TYR A 44 5.80 5.33 -2.17
N LYS A 45 6.34 5.61 -3.37
CA LYS A 45 7.02 4.58 -4.17
C LYS A 45 8.20 3.97 -3.43
N GLN A 46 8.97 4.77 -2.70
CA GLN A 46 10.09 4.29 -1.89
C GLN A 46 9.60 3.41 -0.73
N SER A 47 8.54 3.82 -0.03
CA SER A 47 7.92 3.03 1.04
C SER A 47 7.39 1.68 0.51
N TRP A 48 6.68 1.70 -0.62
CA TRP A 48 6.18 0.48 -1.28
C TRP A 48 7.32 -0.43 -1.69
N ARG A 49 8.37 0.12 -2.30
CA ARG A 49 9.55 -0.65 -2.72
C ARG A 49 10.18 -1.35 -1.53
N THR A 50 10.47 -0.62 -0.45
CA THR A 50 11.07 -1.19 0.76
C THR A 50 10.17 -2.27 1.37
N SER A 51 8.87 -2.02 1.44
CA SER A 51 7.91 -2.98 1.99
C SER A 51 7.85 -4.25 1.16
N LEU A 52 7.71 -4.12 -0.17
CA LEU A 52 7.69 -5.25 -1.09
C LEU A 52 8.99 -6.06 -1.05
N GLU A 53 10.15 -5.39 -0.98
CA GLU A 53 11.44 -6.06 -0.83
C GLU A 53 11.46 -6.96 0.41
N GLU A 54 11.02 -6.46 1.56
CA GLU A 54 10.94 -7.24 2.78
C GLU A 54 9.98 -8.44 2.64
N GLY A 55 8.77 -8.21 2.12
CA GLY A 55 7.73 -9.24 1.98
C GLY A 55 8.08 -10.34 0.98
N ILE A 56 8.65 -9.98 -0.17
CA ILE A 56 9.02 -10.96 -1.21
C ILE A 56 10.05 -11.97 -0.66
N HIS A 57 11.02 -11.50 0.13
CA HIS A 57 12.06 -12.35 0.72
C HIS A 57 11.57 -13.11 1.95
N SER A 58 10.86 -12.45 2.87
CA SER A 58 10.46 -13.04 4.16
C SER A 58 9.14 -13.80 4.13
N LYS A 59 8.33 -13.61 3.08
CA LYS A 59 6.94 -14.05 2.96
C LYS A 59 6.02 -13.54 4.07
N LYS A 60 6.43 -12.49 4.78
CA LYS A 60 5.57 -11.80 5.76
C LYS A 60 4.58 -10.88 5.05
N PRO A 61 3.42 -10.58 5.68
CA PRO A 61 2.50 -9.58 5.18
C PRO A 61 3.18 -8.22 5.02
N VAL A 62 2.80 -7.47 4.00
CA VAL A 62 3.33 -6.12 3.77
C VAL A 62 2.21 -5.13 3.50
N ALA A 63 2.44 -3.88 3.90
CA ALA A 63 1.49 -2.78 3.71
C ALA A 63 1.99 -1.80 2.65
N LEU A 64 1.12 -1.48 1.70
CA LEU A 64 1.31 -0.39 0.76
C LEU A 64 0.39 0.75 1.15
N ALA A 65 0.90 1.69 1.95
CA ALA A 65 0.14 2.87 2.36
C ALA A 65 -0.28 3.67 1.11
N VAL A 66 -1.56 4.03 1.01
CA VAL A 66 -2.10 4.94 -0.03
C VAL A 66 -2.55 6.26 0.58
N SER A 67 -2.37 6.43 1.89
CA SER A 67 -2.40 7.71 2.59
C SER A 67 -1.32 7.75 3.66
N MET A 68 -0.67 8.89 3.82
CA MET A 68 0.27 9.15 4.91
C MET A 68 0.26 10.63 5.25
N TYR A 69 0.40 10.89 6.54
CA TYR A 69 0.36 12.19 7.19
C TYR A 69 1.41 12.19 8.31
N GLU A 70 1.60 13.32 8.99
CA GLU A 70 2.46 13.38 10.17
C GLU A 70 1.95 12.39 11.24
N PRO A 71 2.70 11.32 11.58
CA PRO A 71 2.18 10.22 12.41
C PRO A 71 1.63 10.66 13.77
N ASP A 72 2.26 11.65 14.41
CA ASP A 72 1.86 12.16 15.73
C ASP A 72 0.48 12.84 15.75
N TYR A 73 -0.04 13.25 14.58
CA TYR A 73 -1.32 13.95 14.45
C TYR A 73 -2.35 13.17 13.63
N THR A 74 -2.09 11.90 13.33
CA THR A 74 -2.89 11.10 12.40
C THR A 74 -3.61 10.00 13.14
N ASN A 75 -4.93 9.91 12.96
CA ASN A 75 -5.73 8.88 13.62
C ASN A 75 -5.60 7.52 12.90
N PHE A 76 -5.64 7.54 11.56
CA PHE A 76 -5.58 6.32 10.76
C PHE A 76 -5.02 6.62 9.37
N ILE A 77 -4.57 5.56 8.70
CA ILE A 77 -4.16 5.58 7.30
C ILE A 77 -4.81 4.43 6.53
N PHE A 78 -5.03 4.62 5.24
CA PHE A 78 -5.41 3.57 4.31
C PHE A 78 -4.18 2.88 3.74
N ALA A 79 -4.22 1.55 3.70
CA ALA A 79 -3.19 0.72 3.11
C ALA A 79 -3.78 -0.48 2.36
N TRP A 80 -3.08 -0.91 1.33
CA TRP A 80 -3.32 -2.21 0.70
C TRP A 80 -2.36 -3.23 1.28
N ILE A 81 -2.90 -4.28 1.89
CA ILE A 81 -2.12 -5.33 2.54
C ILE A 81 -1.94 -6.50 1.59
N ILE A 82 -0.71 -6.98 1.43
CA ILE A 82 -0.38 -8.15 0.62
C ILE A 82 0.00 -9.30 1.55
N TYR A 83 -0.66 -10.43 1.38
CA TYR A 83 -0.41 -11.69 2.06
C TYR A 83 0.15 -12.72 1.09
N PHE A 84 1.36 -13.23 1.36
CA PHE A 84 2.03 -14.21 0.50
C PHE A 84 1.59 -15.65 0.82
N ALA A 85 1.17 -16.40 -0.19
CA ALA A 85 0.71 -17.78 -0.06
C ALA A 85 1.26 -18.67 -1.21
N GLY A 86 2.57 -18.88 -1.23
CA GLY A 86 3.24 -19.60 -2.31
C GLY A 86 3.34 -18.73 -3.56
N GLU A 87 2.80 -19.22 -4.69
CA GLU A 87 2.76 -18.50 -5.98
C GLU A 87 1.53 -17.58 -6.11
N GLU A 88 0.59 -17.66 -5.16
CA GLU A 88 -0.57 -16.78 -5.08
C GLU A 88 -0.37 -15.77 -3.94
N VAL A 89 -0.91 -14.57 -4.14
CA VAL A 89 -0.96 -13.54 -3.10
C VAL A 89 -2.39 -13.05 -2.92
N PHE A 90 -2.74 -12.69 -1.68
CA PHE A 90 -4.05 -12.12 -1.34
C PHE A 90 -3.88 -10.66 -0.96
N LEU A 91 -4.81 -9.82 -1.39
CA LEU A 91 -4.80 -8.38 -1.17
C LEU A 91 -6.06 -7.94 -0.46
N GLN A 92 -5.91 -7.12 0.58
CA GLN A 92 -7.02 -6.54 1.33
C GLN A 92 -6.82 -5.03 1.44
N ASN A 93 -7.89 -4.27 1.25
CA ASN A 93 -7.91 -2.85 1.61
C ASN A 93 -8.13 -2.75 3.12
N SER A 94 -7.24 -2.05 3.81
CA SER A 94 -7.25 -1.96 5.27
C SER A 94 -7.11 -0.51 5.75
N ILE A 95 -7.75 -0.24 6.89
CA ILE A 95 -7.58 0.99 7.67
C ILE A 95 -6.67 0.63 8.85
N LEU A 96 -5.52 1.26 8.94
CA LEU A 96 -4.61 1.12 10.07
C LEU A 96 -4.85 2.27 11.04
N PHE A 97 -5.43 1.96 12.20
CA PHE A 97 -5.60 2.89 13.30
C PHE A 97 -4.27 3.07 14.04
N LEU A 98 -3.72 4.29 14.02
CA LEU A 98 -2.37 4.55 14.51
C LEU A 98 -2.29 4.59 16.05
N ASP A 99 -3.41 4.84 16.73
CA ASP A 99 -3.54 4.72 18.18
C ASP A 99 -3.40 3.27 18.67
N GLU A 100 -3.69 2.29 17.82
CA GLU A 100 -3.44 0.86 18.04
C GLU A 100 -2.01 0.44 17.65
N CYS A 101 -1.20 1.36 17.11
CA CYS A 101 0.16 1.13 16.64
C CYS A 101 1.20 1.90 17.50
N PRO A 102 1.45 1.50 18.75
CA PRO A 102 2.33 2.25 19.64
C PRO A 102 3.76 2.34 19.08
N GLY A 103 4.26 3.57 18.92
CA GLY A 103 5.59 3.84 18.35
C GLY A 103 5.64 3.64 16.83
N PHE A 104 4.50 3.80 16.14
CA PHE A 104 4.42 3.77 14.69
C PHE A 104 5.43 4.72 14.05
N THR A 105 6.19 4.18 13.11
CA THR A 105 6.91 4.98 12.12
C THR A 105 6.62 4.40 10.74
N PRO A 106 6.56 5.23 9.68
CA PRO A 106 6.22 4.73 8.35
C PRO A 106 7.15 3.63 7.82
N GLU A 107 8.42 3.63 8.22
CA GLU A 107 9.41 2.61 7.83
C GLU A 107 9.15 1.25 8.49
N LYS A 108 8.35 1.23 9.56
CA LYS A 108 8.01 0.03 10.34
C LYS A 108 6.59 -0.44 10.08
N ILE A 109 5.89 0.11 9.09
CA ILE A 109 4.46 -0.17 8.82
C ILE A 109 4.14 -1.67 8.77
N ASN A 110 5.01 -2.49 8.17
CA ASN A 110 4.81 -3.95 8.06
C ASN A 110 4.75 -4.66 9.43
N ASN A 111 5.37 -4.11 10.47
CA ASN A 111 5.37 -4.71 11.81
C ASN A 111 4.01 -4.63 12.50
N PHE A 112 3.13 -3.78 12.01
CA PHE A 112 1.77 -3.58 12.53
C PHE A 112 0.72 -4.37 11.75
N ILE A 113 1.14 -5.21 10.80
CA ILE A 113 0.23 -6.01 9.99
C ILE A 113 0.07 -7.39 10.60
N GLU A 114 -1.18 -7.70 10.96
CA GLU A 114 -1.54 -9.01 11.49
C GLU A 114 -1.58 -10.09 10.42
N SER A 115 -1.70 -11.35 10.87
CA SER A 115 -1.87 -12.48 9.95
C SER A 115 -3.21 -12.39 9.21
N ARG A 116 -3.25 -12.92 7.99
CA ARG A 116 -4.46 -12.91 7.15
C ARG A 116 -5.65 -13.55 7.85
N THR A 117 -6.74 -12.81 7.96
CA THR A 117 -8.07 -13.32 8.28
C THR A 117 -9.00 -13.07 7.09
N THR A 118 -10.08 -13.83 6.97
CA THR A 118 -11.05 -13.68 5.87
C THR A 118 -12.43 -13.20 6.35
N HIS A 119 -12.61 -13.16 7.67
CA HIS A 119 -13.82 -12.70 8.34
C HIS A 119 -13.40 -11.84 9.54
N ASN A 120 -14.13 -10.75 9.79
CA ASN A 120 -13.92 -9.91 10.97
C ASN A 120 -14.55 -10.53 12.23
N GLU A 121 -14.47 -9.83 13.36
CA GLU A 121 -15.00 -10.27 14.66
C GLU A 121 -16.52 -10.56 14.65
N ASP A 122 -17.26 -9.85 13.79
CA ASP A 122 -18.70 -10.04 13.59
C ASP A 122 -19.03 -11.21 12.63
N GLY A 123 -18.01 -11.89 12.09
CA GLY A 123 -18.17 -12.96 11.10
C GLY A 123 -18.52 -12.44 9.70
N MET A 124 -18.36 -11.15 9.43
CA MET A 124 -18.53 -10.58 8.09
C MET A 124 -17.29 -10.81 7.24
N LYS A 125 -17.49 -11.20 5.97
CA LYS A 125 -16.41 -11.45 5.03
C LYS A 125 -15.63 -10.15 4.73
N ILE A 126 -14.31 -10.23 4.81
CA ILE A 126 -13.40 -9.14 4.44
C ILE A 126 -13.29 -9.05 2.92
N SER A 127 -13.31 -7.83 2.38
CA SER A 127 -13.05 -7.58 0.96
C SER A 127 -11.63 -7.99 0.63
N GLU A 128 -11.50 -8.93 -0.30
CA GLU A 128 -10.23 -9.53 -0.64
C GLU A 128 -10.18 -9.86 -2.14
N TRP A 129 -9.00 -9.64 -2.70
CA TRP A 129 -8.64 -9.99 -4.07
C TRP A 129 -7.39 -10.85 -4.07
N ASN A 130 -7.08 -11.48 -5.19
CA ASN A 130 -5.88 -12.27 -5.36
C ASN A 130 -5.23 -11.95 -6.70
N THR A 131 -3.93 -12.17 -6.76
CA THR A 131 -3.14 -12.15 -8.00
C THR A 131 -1.95 -13.10 -7.84
N ASP A 132 -1.15 -13.26 -8.88
CA ASP A 132 0.03 -14.10 -8.85
C ASP A 132 1.25 -13.37 -8.26
N LEU A 133 2.20 -14.13 -7.70
CA LEU A 133 3.42 -13.58 -7.12
C LEU A 133 4.27 -12.82 -8.15
N ASN A 134 4.28 -13.24 -9.42
CA ASN A 134 5.07 -12.55 -10.45
C ASN A 134 4.51 -11.15 -10.73
N SER A 135 3.18 -10.97 -10.72
CA SER A 135 2.56 -9.64 -10.80
C SER A 135 3.07 -8.69 -9.70
N ILE A 136 3.30 -9.18 -8.48
CA ILE A 136 3.89 -8.38 -7.38
C ILE A 136 5.37 -8.06 -7.64
N ILE A 137 6.13 -9.05 -8.10
CA ILE A 137 7.56 -8.91 -8.42
C ILE A 137 7.76 -7.91 -9.57
N ASP A 138 6.91 -7.95 -10.60
CA ASP A 138 6.96 -7.03 -11.73
C ASP A 138 6.69 -5.59 -11.28
N PHE A 139 5.69 -5.38 -10.41
CA PHE A 139 5.45 -4.06 -9.82
C PHE A 139 6.66 -3.59 -9.01
N TYR A 140 7.20 -4.44 -8.12
CA TYR A 140 8.40 -4.13 -7.35
C TYR A 140 9.59 -3.74 -8.25
N ASN A 141 9.82 -4.47 -9.34
CA ASN A 141 10.88 -4.15 -10.30
C ASN A 141 10.63 -2.83 -11.03
N SER A 142 9.37 -2.52 -11.38
CA SER A 142 9.00 -1.25 -12.00
C SER A 142 9.31 -0.04 -11.10
N LEU A 143 9.24 -0.20 -9.78
CA LEU A 143 9.61 0.82 -8.80
C LEU A 143 11.14 1.04 -8.75
N LYS A 144 11.96 0.09 -9.18
CA LYS A 144 13.43 0.22 -9.20
C LYS A 144 13.96 1.05 -10.35
N ILE A 145 13.35 0.89 -11.53
CA ILE A 145 13.87 1.44 -12.79
C ILE A 145 13.77 2.97 -12.82
N ASN A 146 12.87 3.57 -12.05
CA ASN A 146 12.67 5.01 -12.01
C ASN A 146 13.76 5.80 -11.28
N THR A 147 14.72 5.16 -10.59
CA THR A 147 15.77 5.85 -9.82
C THR A 147 17.06 6.11 -10.62
N GLU A 148 17.24 5.51 -11.80
CA GLU A 148 18.48 5.63 -12.60
C GLU A 148 18.40 6.66 -13.74
N SER A 149 17.32 7.44 -13.85
CA SER A 149 17.15 8.43 -14.94
C SER A 149 17.41 9.88 -14.53
N GLN A 150 18.26 10.12 -13.54
CA GLN A 150 18.86 11.44 -13.26
C GLN A 150 20.31 11.25 -12.80
N SER A 151 21.23 11.19 -13.75
CA SER A 151 22.68 11.35 -13.56
C SER A 151 23.23 12.26 -14.63
#